data_AF-A0AA43JH02-F1
#
_entry.id   AF-A0AA43JH02-F1
#
_cell.length_a   1.000
_cell.length_b   1.000
_cell.length_c   1.000
_cell.angle_alpha   90.00
_cell.angle_beta   90.00
_cell.angle_gamma   90.00
#
_symmetry.space_group_name_H-M   'P 1'
#
loop_
_entity.id
_entity.type
_entity.pdbx_description
1 polymer ?
#
loop_
_entity_poly.entity_id
_entity_poly.type
_entity_poly.pdbx_seq_one_letter_code
_entity_poly.pdbx_strand_id
1 'polypeptide(L)' 'VEANEIFARMPRALAEGLAKEGVAFLRWPGAPDLYRLVAAWCTSDAAVARVLACAERVARAHARM' A
#
# COMPACT_ATOMS: atom_id res chain seq x y z
N VAL A 1 0.58 -12.13 -20.88
CA VAL A 1 1.19 -11.33 -19.78
C VAL A 1 0.21 -11.36 -18.63
N GLU A 2 0.63 -11.80 -17.46
CA GLU A 2 -0.20 -11.74 -16.25
C GLU A 2 -0.25 -10.29 -15.74
N ALA A 3 -1.39 -9.89 -15.16
CA ALA A 3 -1.54 -8.56 -14.59
C ALA A 3 -0.64 -8.41 -13.34
N ASN A 4 -0.02 -7.25 -13.16
CA ASN A 4 0.94 -6.97 -12.09
C ASN A 4 0.56 -5.77 -11.22
N GLU A 5 -0.61 -5.19 -11.42
CA GLU A 5 -1.06 -4.00 -10.69
C GLU A 5 -2.39 -4.23 -9.97
N ILE A 6 -2.50 -3.64 -8.80
CA ILE A 6 -3.73 -3.62 -8.00
C ILE A 6 -4.07 -2.18 -7.61
N PHE A 7 -5.36 -1.97 -7.36
CA PHE A 7 -5.89 -0.68 -6.92
C PHE A 7 -6.57 -0.87 -5.57
N ALA A 8 -6.14 -0.10 -4.56
CA ALA A 8 -6.66 -0.19 -3.21
C ALA A 8 -7.16 1.16 -2.74
N ARG A 9 -8.36 1.19 -2.15
CA ARG A 9 -8.81 2.34 -1.37
C ARG A 9 -8.20 2.26 0.02
N MET A 10 -7.50 3.31 0.42
CA MET A 10 -6.86 3.39 1.73
C MET A 10 -7.18 4.73 2.37
N PRO A 11 -7.63 4.79 3.64
CA PRO A 11 -7.75 6.04 4.35
C PRO A 11 -6.42 6.79 4.31
N ARG A 12 -6.46 8.13 4.17
CA ARG A 12 -5.27 8.98 4.10
C ARG A 12 -4.23 8.67 5.18
N ALA A 13 -4.67 8.41 6.40
CA ALA A 13 -3.80 8.11 7.52
C ALA A 13 -3.01 6.80 7.32
N LEU A 14 -3.64 5.76 6.78
CA LEU A 14 -2.99 4.50 6.41
C LEU A 14 -1.96 4.73 5.29
N ALA A 15 -2.32 5.48 4.26
CA ALA A 15 -1.41 5.80 3.16
C ALA A 15 -0.18 6.60 3.66
N GLU A 16 -0.37 7.63 4.47
CA GLU A 16 0.73 8.40 5.06
C GLU A 16 1.62 7.54 5.97
N GLY A 17 1.03 6.62 6.75
CA GLY A 17 1.79 5.67 7.57
C GLY A 17 2.63 4.71 6.73
N LEU A 18 2.06 4.13 5.67
CA LEU A 18 2.79 3.26 4.74
C LEU A 18 3.93 3.98 4.03
N ALA A 19 3.71 5.24 3.62
CA ALA A 19 4.74 6.05 2.96
C ALA A 19 5.92 6.33 3.91
N LYS A 20 5.66 6.61 5.19
CA LYS A 20 6.72 6.80 6.22
C LYS A 20 7.58 5.55 6.43
N GLU A 21 7.02 4.38 6.15
CA GLU A 21 7.67 3.07 6.28
C GLU A 21 8.41 2.64 4.99
N GLY A 22 8.43 3.53 4.00
CA GLY A 22 9.14 3.35 2.73
C GLY A 22 8.36 2.52 1.71
N VAL A 23 7.06 2.29 1.89
CA VAL A 23 6.23 1.60 0.89
C VAL A 23 5.87 2.59 -0.21
N ALA A 24 6.24 2.25 -1.46
CA ALA A 24 5.97 3.08 -2.63
C ALA A 24 4.65 2.66 -3.32
N PHE A 25 3.82 3.63 -3.65
CA PHE A 25 2.57 3.49 -4.41
C PHE A 25 2.20 4.84 -5.03
N LEU A 26 1.26 4.84 -5.97
CA LEU A 26 0.86 6.03 -6.72
C LEU A 26 -0.58 6.41 -6.41
N ARG A 27 -0.88 7.71 -6.25
CA ARG A 27 -2.26 8.20 -6.22
C ARG A 27 -2.91 8.04 -7.59
N TRP A 28 -4.14 7.54 -7.63
CA TRP A 28 -4.90 7.45 -8.87
C TRP A 28 -5.56 8.80 -9.21
N PRO A 29 -5.32 9.37 -10.39
CA PRO A 29 -5.94 10.63 -10.79
C PRO A 29 -7.47 10.54 -10.78
N GLY A 30 -8.14 11.58 -10.26
CA GLY A 30 -9.60 11.67 -10.27
C GLY A 30 -10.32 10.76 -9.26
N ALA A 31 -9.61 9.96 -8.46
CA ALA A 31 -10.21 9.13 -7.42
C ALA A 31 -9.51 9.34 -6.07
N PRO A 32 -10.10 10.15 -5.17
CA PRO A 32 -9.59 10.32 -3.81
C PRO A 32 -9.42 8.97 -3.11
N ASP A 33 -8.35 8.87 -2.31
CA ASP A 33 -8.00 7.69 -1.52
C ASP A 33 -7.80 6.39 -2.31
N LEU A 34 -7.77 6.44 -3.65
CA LEU A 34 -7.45 5.31 -4.50
C LEU A 34 -5.97 5.34 -4.87
N TYR A 35 -5.29 4.23 -4.63
CA TYR A 35 -3.86 4.09 -4.89
C TYR A 35 -3.58 2.87 -5.75
N ARG A 36 -2.59 3.01 -6.63
CA ARG A 36 -2.07 1.96 -7.50
C ARG A 36 -0.78 1.39 -6.92
N LEU A 37 -0.75 0.07 -6.75
CA LEU A 37 0.44 -0.70 -6.39
C LEU A 37 0.83 -1.57 -7.57
N VAL A 38 2.12 -1.67 -7.85
CA VAL A 38 2.65 -2.39 -9.01
C VAL A 38 3.73 -3.35 -8.53
N ALA A 39 3.55 -4.63 -8.80
CA ALA A 39 4.60 -5.63 -8.68
C ALA A 39 5.44 -5.65 -9.96
N ALA A 40 6.74 -5.93 -9.82
CA ALA A 40 7.63 -6.15 -10.95
C ALA A 40 8.07 -7.62 -10.97
N TRP A 41 8.76 -8.02 -12.03
CA TRP A 41 9.36 -9.35 -12.15
C TRP A 41 10.30 -9.71 -10.98
N CYS A 42 10.83 -8.70 -10.28
CA CYS A 42 11.71 -8.85 -9.11
C CYS A 42 11.01 -8.67 -7.76
N THR A 43 9.68 -8.47 -7.73
CA THR A 43 8.92 -8.40 -6.48
C THR A 43 8.85 -9.77 -5.86
N SER A 44 9.49 -9.96 -4.70
CA SER A 44 9.46 -11.21 -3.94
C SER A 44 8.26 -11.29 -3.00
N ASP A 45 7.88 -12.52 -2.64
CA ASP A 45 6.86 -12.77 -1.62
C ASP A 45 7.21 -12.09 -0.28
N ALA A 46 8.49 -12.03 0.06
CA ALA A 46 8.96 -11.33 1.26
C ALA A 46 8.71 -9.82 1.21
N ALA A 47 8.85 -9.19 0.03
CA ALA A 47 8.52 -7.78 -0.15
C ALA A 47 7.00 -7.55 0.01
N VAL A 48 6.17 -8.43 -0.55
CA VAL A 48 4.71 -8.38 -0.39
C VAL A 48 4.31 -8.55 1.09
N ALA A 49 4.86 -9.56 1.76
CA ALA A 49 4.61 -9.81 3.18
C ALA A 49 5.00 -8.63 4.07
N ARG A 50 6.13 -7.96 3.77
CA ARG A 50 6.54 -6.74 4.47
C ARG A 50 5.50 -5.62 4.32
N VAL A 51 4.96 -5.40 3.12
CA VAL A 51 3.93 -4.38 2.88
C VAL A 51 2.66 -4.70 3.69
N LEU A 52 2.21 -5.95 3.67
CA LEU A 52 1.03 -6.38 4.42
C LEU A 52 1.21 -6.21 5.94
N ALA A 53 2.34 -6.68 6.49
CA ALA A 53 2.64 -6.52 7.91
C ALA A 53 2.73 -5.03 8.33
N CYS A 54 3.27 -4.19 7.44
CA CYS A 54 3.30 -2.74 7.65
C CYS A 54 1.89 -2.14 7.68
N ALA A 55 1.05 -2.50 6.70
CA ALA A 55 -0.34 -2.02 6.62
C ALA A 55 -1.13 -2.40 7.87
N GLU A 56 -1.00 -3.63 8.33
CA GLU A 56 -1.64 -4.10 9.55
C GLU A 56 -1.19 -3.31 10.79
N ARG A 57 0.11 -3.08 10.94
CA ARG A 57 0.65 -2.32 12.09
C ARG A 57 0.13 -0.89 12.09
N VAL A 58 0.18 -0.22 10.93
CA VAL A 58 -0.33 1.15 10.77
C VAL A 58 -1.83 1.20 11.05
N ALA A 59 -2.61 0.28 10.48
CA ALA A 59 -4.05 0.21 10.72
C ALA A 59 -4.40 0.00 12.20
N ARG A 60 -3.69 -0.89 12.91
CA ARG A 60 -3.88 -1.10 14.35
C ARG A 60 -3.51 0.12 15.18
N ALA A 61 -2.48 0.87 14.80
CA ALA A 61 -2.10 2.10 15.48
C ALA A 61 -3.18 3.19 15.31
N HIS A 62 -3.76 3.31 14.11
CA HIS A 62 -4.83 4.26 13.84
C HIS A 62 -6.17 3.89 14.49
N ALA A 63 -6.50 2.61 14.61
CA ALA A 63 -7.75 2.16 15.25
C ALA A 63 -7.78 2.40 16.78
N ARG A 64 -6.65 2.76 17.39
CA ARG A 64 -6.51 3.02 18.83
C ARG A 64 -6.46 4.52 19.18
N MET A 65 -6.53 5.39 18.18
CA MET A 65 -6.60 6.85 18.33
C MET A 65 -8.05 7.31 18.25
#